data_AF-A0A1J3F8Z4-F1
#
_entry.id   AF-A0A1J3F8Z4-F1
#
_cell.length_a   1.000
_cell.length_b   1.000
_cell.length_c   1.000
_cell.angle_alpha   90.00
_cell.angle_beta   90.00
_cell.angle_gamma   90.00
#
_symmetry.space_group_name_H-M   'P 1'
#
loop_
_entity.id
_entity.type
_entity.pdbx_description
1 polymer ?
#
loop_
_entity_poly.entity_id
_entity_poly.type
_entity_poly.pdbx_seq_one_letter_code
_entity_poly.pdbx_strand_id
1 'polypeptide(L)'
;YFTNSDFLLRYQEDVYDRMWSPYNQTDWKQISTSLTVNTNSSSFHLPQDTLKTPATPANASEPLIDFEFPESSNDKVYIYLHFAEVQALRANETREFDISLNGVPINDSYRPLYLQSETVRNPTPVICENSKCIIKLSKSAKSTHPPLLNAIEGFAVADFRQSETDDNDVMAIQNIKAAYGLSRISWQGDPCVPRQFLWDGLNCSETDASIQPRITALNLSSSGLTGTILSDI
;
A
#
# COMPACT_ATOMS: atom_id res chain seq x y z
N TYR A 1 -9.25 2.14 -7.61
CA TYR A 1 -10.43 1.29 -7.36
C TYR A 1 -11.29 1.28 -8.61
N PHE A 2 -12.03 0.19 -8.85
CA PHE A 2 -12.69 0.03 -10.14
C PHE A 2 -14.08 0.66 -10.12
N THR A 3 -14.29 1.72 -10.90
CA THR A 3 -15.57 2.45 -10.98
C THR A 3 -15.65 3.28 -12.25
N ASN A 4 -16.87 3.55 -12.73
CA ASN A 4 -17.18 4.43 -13.85
C ASN A 4 -17.38 5.89 -13.39
N SER A 5 -17.24 6.14 -12.09
CA SER A 5 -17.23 7.48 -11.52
C SER A 5 -15.89 8.16 -11.79
N ASP A 6 -15.90 9.49 -11.92
CA ASP A 6 -14.68 10.31 -11.93
C ASP A 6 -14.26 10.75 -10.51
N PHE A 7 -14.91 10.20 -9.47
CA PHE A 7 -14.68 10.61 -8.09
C PHE A 7 -13.37 10.03 -7.54
N LEU A 8 -12.55 10.89 -6.93
CA LEU A 8 -11.38 10.50 -6.17
C LEU A 8 -11.80 10.27 -4.71
N LEU A 9 -11.72 9.03 -4.21
CA LEU A 9 -11.96 8.76 -2.79
C LEU A 9 -10.71 9.12 -1.98
N ARG A 10 -10.92 9.76 -0.84
CA ARG A 10 -9.89 10.17 0.12
C ARG A 10 -10.55 10.31 1.50
N TYR A 11 -9.92 11.01 2.44
CA TYR A 11 -10.61 11.43 3.67
C TYR A 11 -11.87 12.25 3.34
N GLN A 12 -13.04 11.98 3.94
CA GLN A 12 -13.31 11.19 5.15
C GLN A 12 -13.66 9.71 4.93
N GLU A 13 -13.79 9.29 3.68
CA GLU A 13 -14.22 7.94 3.30
C GLU A 13 -13.15 6.88 3.60
N ASP A 14 -11.87 7.27 3.58
CA ASP A 14 -10.75 6.46 4.04
C ASP A 14 -10.16 7.01 5.36
N VAL A 15 -10.17 6.18 6.40
CA VAL A 15 -9.63 6.51 7.73
C VAL A 15 -8.11 6.73 7.72
N TYR A 16 -7.41 6.22 6.71
CA TYR A 16 -5.97 6.41 6.51
C TYR A 16 -5.65 7.50 5.47
N ASP A 17 -6.66 8.23 4.97
CA ASP A 17 -6.53 9.26 3.92
C ASP A 17 -5.75 8.78 2.68
N ARG A 18 -5.84 7.48 2.35
CA ARG A 18 -5.32 6.98 1.07
C ARG A 18 -6.17 7.56 -0.05
N MET A 19 -5.51 7.92 -1.15
CA MET A 19 -6.17 8.33 -2.36
C MET A 19 -6.49 7.12 -3.21
N TRP A 20 -7.77 6.91 -3.52
CA TRP A 20 -8.19 5.89 -4.47
C TRP A 20 -8.64 6.55 -5.76
N SER A 21 -7.84 6.39 -6.80
CA SER A 21 -8.20 6.84 -8.14
C SER A 21 -9.19 5.88 -8.80
N PRO A 22 -10.25 6.39 -9.46
CA PRO A 22 -11.14 5.57 -10.24
C PRO A 22 -10.39 5.03 -11.45
N TYR A 23 -10.61 3.75 -11.76
CA TYR A 23 -10.03 3.10 -12.92
C TYR A 23 -11.06 2.23 -13.63
N ASN A 24 -11.04 2.27 -14.96
CA ASN A 24 -11.92 1.47 -15.79
C ASN A 24 -11.27 1.20 -17.15
N GLN A 25 -11.67 0.08 -17.78
CA GLN A 25 -11.24 -0.30 -19.12
C GLN A 25 -12.47 -0.61 -20.00
N THR A 26 -12.33 -0.46 -21.31
CA THR A 26 -13.45 -0.63 -22.27
C THR A 26 -13.95 -2.06 -22.39
N ASP A 27 -13.09 -3.04 -22.13
CA ASP A 27 -13.38 -4.47 -22.14
C ASP A 27 -13.93 -4.97 -20.80
N TRP A 28 -14.13 -4.07 -19.84
CA TRP A 28 -14.73 -4.35 -18.55
C TRP A 28 -16.15 -3.82 -18.47
N LYS A 29 -16.90 -4.38 -17.52
CA LYS A 29 -18.17 -3.83 -17.05
C LYS A 29 -18.18 -3.83 -15.54
N GLN A 30 -19.04 -3.01 -14.96
CA GLN A 30 -19.23 -2.97 -13.51
C GLN A 30 -20.49 -3.68 -13.09
N ILE A 31 -20.37 -4.33 -11.95
CA ILE A 31 -21.50 -4.78 -11.15
C ILE A 31 -21.47 -3.98 -9.85
N SER A 32 -22.63 -3.83 -9.20
CA SER A 32 -22.73 -3.03 -8.00
C SER A 32 -23.65 -3.64 -6.95
N THR A 33 -23.46 -3.21 -5.71
CA THR A 33 -24.36 -3.48 -4.60
C THR A 33 -24.62 -2.20 -3.80
N SER A 34 -25.83 -2.08 -3.26
CA SER A 34 -26.17 -1.03 -2.28
C SER A 34 -25.89 -1.46 -0.84
N LEU A 35 -25.57 -2.75 -0.62
CA LEU A 35 -25.34 -3.32 0.70
C LEU A 35 -23.93 -2.98 1.21
N THR A 36 -23.79 -2.92 2.53
CA THR A 36 -22.50 -2.72 3.19
C THR A 36 -21.65 -3.97 3.06
N VAL A 37 -20.38 -3.79 2.73
CA VAL A 37 -19.37 -4.86 2.71
C VAL A 37 -18.67 -4.87 4.07
N ASN A 38 -18.59 -6.03 4.71
CA ASN A 38 -17.87 -6.20 5.96
C ASN A 38 -16.36 -6.04 5.73
N THR A 39 -15.77 -5.01 6.33
CA THR A 39 -14.33 -4.72 6.26
C THR A 39 -13.58 -5.08 7.54
N ASN A 40 -14.28 -5.53 8.58
CA ASN A 40 -13.67 -5.83 9.88
C ASN A 40 -12.76 -7.05 9.86
N SER A 41 -12.90 -7.93 8.87
CA SER A 41 -12.01 -9.09 8.66
C SER A 41 -10.66 -8.70 8.05
N SER A 42 -10.51 -7.46 7.57
CA SER A 42 -9.37 -7.00 6.81
C SER A 42 -8.67 -5.84 7.55
N SER A 43 -7.38 -6.00 7.85
CA SER A 43 -6.56 -4.93 8.45
C SER A 43 -6.34 -3.74 7.52
N PHE A 44 -6.77 -3.83 6.25
CA PHE A 44 -6.63 -2.78 5.26
C PHE A 44 -7.66 -1.65 5.41
N HIS A 45 -8.74 -1.85 6.19
CA HIS A 45 -9.80 -0.85 6.41
C HIS A 45 -10.23 -0.11 5.13
N LEU A 46 -10.51 -0.87 4.08
CA LEU A 46 -10.88 -0.32 2.77
C LEU A 46 -12.16 0.52 2.87
N PRO A 47 -12.26 1.67 2.18
CA PRO A 47 -13.50 2.43 2.08
C PRO A 47 -14.62 1.59 1.47
N GLN A 48 -15.87 1.83 1.88
CA GLN A 48 -17.02 1.07 1.34
C GLN A 48 -17.14 1.20 -0.18
N ASP A 49 -16.88 2.39 -0.71
CA ASP A 49 -17.09 2.69 -2.12
C ASP A 49 -16.06 2.02 -3.03
N THR A 50 -14.88 1.62 -2.51
CA THR A 50 -13.93 0.82 -3.27
C THR A 50 -14.38 -0.62 -3.44
N LEU A 51 -15.26 -1.10 -2.56
CA LEU A 51 -15.72 -2.50 -2.51
C LEU A 51 -17.08 -2.70 -3.17
N LYS A 52 -17.90 -1.66 -3.34
CA LYS A 52 -19.28 -1.80 -3.81
C LYS A 52 -19.43 -1.94 -5.32
N THR A 53 -18.42 -1.57 -6.11
CA THR A 53 -18.53 -1.50 -7.59
C THR A 53 -17.45 -2.30 -8.33
N PRO A 54 -17.24 -3.59 -8.08
CA PRO A 54 -16.14 -4.30 -8.72
C PRO A 54 -16.25 -4.33 -10.25
N ALA A 55 -15.10 -4.34 -10.90
CA ALA A 55 -14.97 -4.63 -12.32
C ALA A 55 -15.08 -6.14 -12.57
N THR A 56 -15.64 -6.48 -13.72
CA THR A 56 -15.72 -7.84 -14.25
C THR A 56 -15.60 -7.78 -15.78
N PRO A 57 -15.09 -8.83 -16.45
CA PRO A 57 -15.00 -8.85 -17.91
C PRO A 57 -16.36 -8.57 -18.58
N ALA A 58 -16.37 -7.72 -19.61
CA ALA A 58 -17.57 -7.47 -20.39
C ALA A 58 -18.07 -8.77 -21.05
N ASN A 59 -17.13 -9.53 -21.64
CA ASN A 59 -17.34 -10.90 -22.11
C ASN A 59 -17.07 -11.91 -20.98
N ALA A 60 -18.12 -12.60 -20.53
CA ALA A 60 -18.05 -13.49 -19.36
C ALA A 60 -17.17 -14.75 -19.55
N SER A 61 -16.73 -15.04 -20.77
CA SER A 61 -15.81 -16.13 -21.09
C SER A 61 -14.34 -15.71 -21.10
N GLU A 62 -14.08 -14.39 -21.13
CA GLU A 62 -12.71 -13.85 -21.15
C GLU A 62 -12.17 -13.65 -19.72
N PRO A 63 -10.84 -13.67 -19.55
CA PRO A 63 -10.22 -13.30 -18.28
C PRO A 63 -10.38 -11.79 -17.99
N LEU A 64 -10.29 -11.41 -16.72
CA LEU A 64 -10.05 -10.01 -16.35
C LEU A 64 -8.53 -9.79 -16.36
N ILE A 65 -8.06 -8.81 -17.14
CA ILE A 65 -6.64 -8.50 -17.27
C ILE A 65 -6.43 -7.04 -16.85
N ASP A 66 -5.57 -6.84 -15.86
CA ASP A 66 -5.15 -5.52 -15.41
C ASP A 66 -3.63 -5.36 -15.53
N PHE A 67 -3.17 -4.11 -15.53
CA PHE A 67 -1.77 -3.78 -15.64
C PHE A 67 -1.34 -2.82 -14.54
N GLU A 68 -0.34 -3.22 -13.78
CA GLU A 68 0.36 -2.33 -12.84
C GLU A 68 1.69 -1.89 -13.45
N PHE A 69 2.03 -0.61 -13.29
CA PHE A 69 3.22 -0.01 -13.89
C PHE A 69 4.16 0.53 -12.81
N PRO A 70 5.12 -0.28 -12.32
CA PRO A 70 6.15 0.20 -11.41
C PRO A 70 6.93 1.38 -12.00
N GLU A 71 7.39 2.31 -11.16
CA GLU A 71 8.13 3.48 -11.63
C GLU A 71 9.45 3.11 -12.31
N SER A 72 10.16 2.12 -11.76
CA SER A 72 11.44 1.64 -12.28
C SER A 72 11.38 0.15 -12.62
N SER A 73 12.08 -0.24 -13.69
CA SER A 73 12.12 -1.63 -14.16
C SER A 73 12.86 -2.57 -13.21
N ASN A 74 13.56 -2.03 -12.20
CA ASN A 74 14.27 -2.79 -11.18
C ASN A 74 13.50 -2.85 -9.86
N ASP A 75 12.33 -2.21 -9.78
CA ASP A 75 11.56 -2.17 -8.56
C ASP A 75 10.98 -3.54 -8.26
N LYS A 76 11.26 -4.01 -7.05
CA LYS A 76 10.63 -5.21 -6.50
C LYS A 76 9.27 -4.77 -5.97
N VAL A 77 8.17 -5.32 -6.48
CA VAL A 77 6.82 -4.88 -6.11
C VAL A 77 5.99 -5.97 -5.45
N TYR A 78 5.16 -5.54 -4.50
CA TYR A 78 3.99 -6.28 -4.04
C TYR A 78 2.73 -5.68 -4.67
N ILE A 79 1.83 -6.54 -5.12
CA ILE A 79 0.52 -6.19 -5.65
C ILE A 79 -0.51 -6.79 -4.72
N TYR A 80 -1.42 -5.95 -4.25
CA TYR A 80 -2.52 -6.31 -3.38
C TYR A 80 -3.82 -6.17 -4.17
N LEU A 81 -4.54 -7.29 -4.28
CA LEU A 81 -5.80 -7.40 -4.99
C LEU A 81 -6.91 -7.51 -3.95
N HIS A 82 -7.83 -6.55 -3.95
CA HIS A 82 -8.93 -6.50 -3.00
C HIS A 82 -10.21 -7.02 -3.63
N PHE A 83 -10.87 -7.92 -2.89
CA PHE A 83 -12.05 -8.64 -3.34
C PHE A 83 -13.20 -8.52 -2.33
N ALA A 84 -14.41 -8.47 -2.86
CA ALA A 84 -15.65 -8.78 -2.16
C ALA A 84 -16.69 -9.22 -3.19
N GLU A 85 -17.36 -10.36 -2.97
CA GLU A 85 -18.48 -10.77 -3.81
C GLU A 85 -19.69 -9.88 -3.49
N VAL A 86 -20.18 -9.17 -4.50
CA VAL A 86 -21.29 -8.20 -4.35
C VAL A 86 -22.63 -8.75 -4.80
N GLN A 87 -22.65 -9.88 -5.52
CA GLN A 87 -23.87 -10.55 -5.98
C GLN A 87 -24.20 -11.73 -5.08
N ALA A 88 -25.46 -11.82 -4.64
CA ALA A 88 -25.94 -12.99 -3.92
C ALA A 88 -26.13 -14.15 -4.90
N LEU A 89 -25.16 -15.08 -4.93
CA LEU A 89 -25.19 -16.24 -5.81
C LEU A 89 -26.17 -17.30 -5.28
N ARG A 90 -26.89 -17.97 -6.19
CA ARG A 90 -27.75 -19.11 -5.84
C ARG A 90 -26.91 -20.34 -5.48
N ALA A 91 -27.52 -21.33 -4.85
CA ALA A 91 -26.83 -22.55 -4.42
C ALA A 91 -26.12 -23.34 -5.54
N ASN A 92 -26.60 -23.22 -6.78
CA ASN A 92 -25.99 -23.84 -7.98
C ASN A 92 -25.10 -22.88 -8.77
N GLU A 93 -24.93 -21.65 -8.30
CA GLU A 93 -24.05 -20.65 -8.88
C GLU A 93 -22.79 -20.56 -8.04
N THR A 94 -21.67 -20.31 -8.71
CA THR A 94 -20.37 -20.16 -8.09
C THR A 94 -19.56 -19.17 -8.90
N ARG A 95 -18.83 -18.29 -8.20
CA ARG A 95 -17.73 -17.52 -8.76
C ARG A 95 -16.42 -18.09 -8.23
N GLU A 96 -15.65 -18.67 -9.14
CA GLU A 96 -14.33 -19.24 -8.86
C GLU A 96 -13.40 -18.88 -10.01
N PHE A 97 -12.19 -18.45 -9.69
CA PHE A 97 -11.21 -18.07 -10.70
C PHE A 97 -9.77 -18.23 -10.19
N ASP A 98 -8.86 -18.42 -11.12
CA ASP A 98 -7.43 -18.49 -10.85
C ASP A 98 -6.83 -17.08 -10.96
N ILE A 99 -5.88 -16.76 -10.08
CA ILE A 99 -5.18 -15.47 -10.04
C ILE A 99 -3.72 -15.71 -10.40
N SER A 100 -3.21 -14.94 -11.36
CA SER A 100 -1.81 -14.99 -11.77
C SER A 100 -1.22 -13.60 -11.96
N LEU A 101 0.08 -13.52 -11.75
CA LEU A 101 0.89 -12.32 -11.95
C LEU A 101 2.07 -12.68 -12.86
N ASN A 102 2.17 -12.02 -14.02
CA ASN A 102 3.14 -12.33 -15.07
C ASN A 102 3.13 -13.81 -15.47
N GLY A 103 1.95 -14.44 -15.47
CA GLY A 103 1.77 -15.86 -15.75
C GLY A 103 2.15 -16.82 -14.61
N VAL A 104 2.68 -16.31 -13.50
CA VAL A 104 2.95 -17.10 -12.29
C VAL A 104 1.68 -17.16 -11.43
N PRO A 105 1.18 -18.36 -11.06
CA PRO A 105 0.02 -18.49 -10.19
C PRO A 105 0.26 -17.87 -8.79
N ILE A 106 -0.71 -17.09 -8.31
CA ILE A 106 -0.77 -16.59 -6.93
C ILE A 106 -1.76 -17.42 -6.11
N ASN A 107 -2.93 -17.70 -6.68
CA ASN A 107 -3.98 -18.48 -6.03
C ASN A 107 -4.81 -19.20 -7.08
N ASP A 108 -4.94 -20.51 -6.93
CA ASP A 108 -5.75 -21.35 -7.81
C ASP A 108 -7.13 -21.55 -7.19
N SER A 109 -8.20 -21.44 -7.99
CA SER A 109 -9.58 -21.64 -7.54
C SER A 109 -10.01 -20.68 -6.40
N TYR A 110 -9.61 -19.41 -6.48
CA TYR A 110 -10.03 -18.38 -5.52
C TYR A 110 -11.54 -18.13 -5.59
N ARG A 111 -12.17 -17.98 -4.42
CA ARG A 111 -13.60 -17.73 -4.26
C ARG A 111 -13.81 -16.54 -3.31
N PRO A 112 -14.21 -15.36 -3.80
CA PRO A 112 -14.48 -14.22 -2.93
C PRO A 112 -15.69 -14.48 -2.04
N LEU A 113 -15.64 -13.97 -0.80
CA LEU A 113 -16.74 -14.09 0.16
C LEU A 113 -17.82 -13.02 -0.09
N TYR A 114 -19.08 -13.42 0.09
CA TYR A 114 -20.24 -12.53 -0.11
C TYR A 114 -20.26 -11.42 0.94
N LEU A 115 -20.23 -10.16 0.48
CA LEU A 115 -20.20 -8.94 1.29
C LEU A 115 -19.15 -8.97 2.39
N GLN A 116 -17.99 -9.56 2.12
CA GLN A 116 -16.86 -9.58 3.04
C GLN A 116 -15.58 -9.28 2.27
N SER A 117 -14.79 -8.34 2.78
CA SER A 117 -13.54 -7.96 2.14
C SER A 117 -12.42 -8.93 2.47
N GLU A 118 -11.67 -9.27 1.42
CA GLU A 118 -10.45 -10.06 1.49
C GLU A 118 -9.39 -9.46 0.56
N THR A 119 -8.13 -9.68 0.89
CA THR A 119 -7.00 -9.21 0.09
C THR A 119 -6.09 -10.39 -0.24
N VAL A 120 -5.79 -10.57 -1.52
CA VAL A 120 -4.78 -11.51 -2.01
C VAL A 120 -3.57 -10.71 -2.46
N ARG A 121 -2.36 -11.16 -2.11
CA ARG A 121 -1.11 -10.56 -2.59
C ARG A 121 -0.16 -11.61 -3.14
N ASN A 122 0.81 -11.20 -3.94
CA ASN A 122 1.95 -12.06 -4.25
C ASN A 122 2.77 -12.34 -2.97
N PRO A 123 3.23 -13.59 -2.75
CA PRO A 123 3.91 -13.99 -1.52
C PRO A 123 5.31 -13.40 -1.38
N THR A 124 6.01 -13.21 -2.50
CA THR A 124 7.35 -12.59 -2.59
C THR A 124 7.31 -11.47 -3.62
N PRO A 125 8.09 -10.39 -3.43
CA PRO A 125 8.03 -9.27 -4.34
C PRO A 125 8.61 -9.66 -5.70
N VAL A 126 8.05 -9.12 -6.77
CA VAL A 126 8.44 -9.46 -8.15
C VAL A 126 9.05 -8.26 -8.85
N ILE A 127 9.95 -8.51 -9.80
CA ILE A 127 10.40 -7.50 -10.75
C ILE A 127 9.60 -7.72 -12.03
N CYS A 128 8.97 -6.66 -12.54
CA CYS A 128 8.14 -6.74 -13.72
C CYS A 128 8.91 -6.26 -14.96
N GLU A 129 8.98 -7.12 -15.98
CA GLU A 129 9.67 -6.80 -17.22
C GLU A 129 9.08 -5.54 -17.87
N ASN A 130 9.95 -4.67 -18.36
CA ASN A 130 9.58 -3.39 -18.97
C ASN A 130 8.67 -2.51 -18.10
N SER A 131 8.82 -2.59 -16.77
CA SER A 131 7.97 -1.86 -15.80
C SER A 131 6.48 -2.15 -16.00
N LYS A 132 6.12 -3.39 -16.35
CA LYS A 132 4.73 -3.78 -16.59
C LYS A 132 4.43 -5.12 -15.95
N CYS A 133 3.63 -5.09 -14.90
CA CYS A 133 3.09 -6.28 -14.27
C CYS A 133 1.73 -6.62 -14.92
N ILE A 134 1.56 -7.86 -15.34
CA ILE A 134 0.32 -8.36 -15.93
C ILE A 134 -0.43 -9.17 -14.89
N ILE A 135 -1.57 -8.67 -14.46
CA ILE A 135 -2.44 -9.36 -13.51
C ILE A 135 -3.56 -9.99 -14.32
N LYS A 136 -3.77 -11.29 -14.13
CA LYS A 136 -4.78 -12.04 -14.89
C LYS A 136 -5.61 -12.90 -13.95
N LEU A 137 -6.92 -12.68 -14.00
CA LEU A 137 -7.93 -13.47 -13.29
C LEU A 137 -8.68 -14.30 -14.33
N SER A 138 -8.64 -15.62 -14.22
CA SER A 138 -9.20 -16.53 -15.23
C SER A 138 -10.33 -17.36 -14.63
N LYS A 139 -11.52 -17.29 -15.24
CA LYS A 139 -12.68 -18.07 -14.82
C LYS A 139 -12.36 -19.57 -14.80
N SER A 140 -12.63 -20.24 -13.68
CA SER A 140 -12.47 -21.70 -13.60
C SER A 140 -13.58 -22.43 -14.36
N ALA A 141 -13.33 -23.68 -14.76
CA ALA A 141 -14.33 -24.52 -15.43
C ALA A 141 -15.56 -24.83 -14.55
N LYS A 142 -15.43 -24.72 -13.22
CA LYS A 142 -16.54 -24.93 -12.27
C LYS A 142 -17.35 -23.65 -12.03
N SER A 143 -16.84 -22.51 -12.48
CA SER A 143 -17.47 -21.22 -12.23
C SER A 143 -18.60 -20.95 -13.21
N THR A 144 -19.71 -20.47 -12.68
CA THR A 144 -20.84 -19.96 -13.48
C THR A 144 -20.64 -18.49 -13.84
N HIS A 145 -19.93 -17.74 -12.99
CA HIS A 145 -19.76 -16.31 -13.12
C HIS A 145 -18.32 -15.94 -13.52
N PRO A 146 -18.10 -14.83 -14.25
CA PRO A 146 -16.76 -14.35 -14.57
C PRO A 146 -16.01 -13.88 -13.31
N PRO A 147 -14.68 -13.70 -13.35
CA PRO A 147 -13.94 -13.09 -12.24
C PRO A 147 -14.44 -11.67 -11.94
N LEU A 148 -14.17 -11.19 -10.73
CA LEU A 148 -14.36 -9.79 -10.35
C LEU A 148 -13.17 -9.28 -9.56
N LEU A 149 -12.97 -7.97 -9.55
CA LEU A 149 -11.94 -7.31 -8.77
C LEU A 149 -12.45 -5.93 -8.30
N ASN A 150 -12.26 -5.59 -7.02
CA ASN A 150 -12.84 -4.38 -6.43
C ASN A 150 -11.84 -3.22 -6.42
N ALA A 151 -10.61 -3.49 -5.98
CA ALA A 151 -9.53 -2.53 -6.00
C ALA A 151 -8.15 -3.21 -6.07
N ILE A 152 -7.14 -2.40 -6.36
CA ILE A 152 -5.74 -2.80 -6.44
C ILE A 152 -4.87 -1.74 -5.75
N GLU A 153 -3.83 -2.18 -5.06
CA GLU A 153 -2.72 -1.36 -4.56
C GLU A 153 -1.38 -1.99 -4.99
N GLY A 154 -0.47 -1.18 -5.52
CA GLY A 154 0.90 -1.56 -5.85
C GLY A 154 1.89 -0.90 -4.88
N PHE A 155 2.84 -1.68 -4.35
CA PHE A 155 3.87 -1.19 -3.43
C PHE A 155 5.25 -1.61 -3.91
N ALA A 156 6.11 -0.63 -4.19
CA ALA A 156 7.53 -0.88 -4.40
C ALA A 156 8.24 -1.10 -3.06
N VAL A 157 9.13 -2.09 -3.03
CA VAL A 157 10.03 -2.32 -1.91
C VAL A 157 11.07 -1.20 -1.91
N ALA A 158 11.06 -0.40 -0.84
CA ALA A 158 12.11 0.56 -0.58
C ALA A 158 13.38 -0.19 -0.15
N ASP A 159 14.42 -0.15 -0.99
CA ASP A 159 15.74 -0.69 -0.68
C ASP A 159 16.63 0.45 -0.18
N PHE A 160 16.76 0.55 1.15
CA PHE A 160 17.58 1.58 1.77
C PHE A 160 19.05 1.18 1.70
N ARG A 161 19.83 1.90 0.89
CA ARG A 161 21.29 1.68 0.75
C ARG A 161 22.10 2.11 1.98
N GLN A 162 21.46 2.72 2.98
CA GLN A 162 22.09 3.22 4.19
C GLN A 162 21.35 2.62 5.37
N SER A 163 22.09 2.23 6.41
CA SER A 163 21.45 1.89 7.68
C SER A 163 20.78 3.14 8.27
N GLU A 164 19.66 2.93 8.95
CA GLU A 164 19.00 3.94 9.78
C GLU A 164 19.92 4.39 10.92
N THR A 165 19.68 5.59 11.44
CA THR A 165 20.40 6.15 12.59
C THR A 165 20.30 5.22 13.79
N ASP A 166 21.37 5.11 14.59
CA ASP A 166 21.38 4.29 15.81
C ASP A 166 20.18 4.60 16.71
N ASP A 167 19.40 3.56 17.04
CA ASP A 167 18.16 3.68 17.80
C ASP A 167 18.32 4.48 19.10
N ASN A 168 19.48 4.37 19.77
CA ASN A 168 19.73 5.12 21.01
C ASN A 168 19.90 6.61 20.75
N ASP A 169 20.56 6.97 19.64
CA ASP A 169 20.71 8.36 19.23
C ASP A 169 19.37 8.93 18.77
N VAL A 170 18.53 8.15 18.09
CA VAL A 170 17.15 8.51 17.73
C VAL A 170 16.32 8.78 18.98
N MET A 171 16.34 7.88 19.96
CA MET A 171 15.63 8.07 21.23
C MET A 171 16.13 9.31 21.96
N ALA A 172 17.44 9.50 22.05
CA ALA A 172 18.04 10.65 22.74
C ALA A 172 17.60 11.98 22.10
N ILE A 173 17.67 12.10 20.77
CA ILE A 173 17.30 13.35 20.09
C ILE A 173 15.79 13.62 20.15
N GLN A 174 14.95 12.57 20.12
CA GLN A 174 13.50 12.72 20.33
C GLN A 174 13.18 13.18 21.76
N ASN A 175 13.89 12.67 22.77
CA ASN A 175 13.75 13.12 24.15
C ASN A 175 14.15 14.60 24.30
N ILE A 176 15.25 15.03 23.68
CA ILE A 176 15.66 16.45 23.64
C ILE A 176 14.58 17.29 22.97
N LYS A 177 14.08 16.84 21.81
CA LYS A 177 13.02 17.53 21.07
C LYS A 177 11.78 17.74 21.93
N ALA A 178 11.33 16.69 22.63
CA ALA A 178 10.18 16.74 23.51
C ALA A 178 10.41 17.59 24.76
N ALA A 179 11.53 17.38 25.46
CA ALA A 179 11.88 18.06 26.71
C ALA A 179 11.92 19.58 26.57
N TYR A 180 12.46 20.06 25.45
CA TYR A 180 12.61 21.49 25.20
C TYR A 180 11.57 22.07 24.24
N GLY A 181 10.55 21.29 23.85
CA GLY A 181 9.50 21.74 22.95
C GLY A 181 10.02 22.22 21.59
N LEU A 182 11.09 21.62 21.08
CA LEU A 182 11.73 22.03 19.84
C LEU A 182 10.85 21.65 18.64
N SER A 183 10.51 22.65 17.84
CA SER A 183 9.74 22.48 16.61
C SER A 183 10.51 23.03 15.41
N ARG A 184 11.38 22.19 14.82
CA ARG A 184 12.09 22.48 13.57
C ARG A 184 11.45 21.68 12.43
N ILE A 185 11.24 22.33 11.29
CA ILE A 185 10.58 21.71 10.12
C ILE A 185 11.40 20.51 9.61
N SER A 186 12.73 20.63 9.61
CA SER A 186 13.64 19.55 9.21
C SER A 186 13.69 18.37 10.17
N TRP A 187 13.15 18.49 11.38
CA TRP A 187 13.22 17.41 12.39
C TRP A 187 12.06 16.42 12.23
N GLN A 188 12.01 15.77 11.08
CA GLN A 188 11.03 14.75 10.70
C GLN A 188 11.74 13.53 10.10
N GLY A 189 11.21 12.32 10.35
CA GLY A 189 11.80 11.08 9.87
C GLY A 189 13.09 10.70 10.63
N ASP A 190 14.02 10.06 9.91
CA ASP A 190 15.31 9.67 10.46
C ASP A 190 16.24 10.90 10.63
N PRO A 191 16.96 11.04 11.76
CA PRO A 191 17.77 12.22 12.04
C PRO A 191 18.97 12.44 11.11
N CYS A 192 19.61 11.37 10.62
CA CYS A 192 20.87 11.45 9.89
C CYS A 192 20.76 11.09 8.40
N VAL A 193 19.83 10.22 8.01
CA VAL A 193 19.70 9.70 6.65
C VAL A 193 18.30 9.89 6.05
N PRO A 194 18.20 10.09 4.72
CA PRO A 194 19.31 10.30 3.79
C PRO A 194 19.99 11.65 4.03
N ARG A 195 21.29 11.77 3.72
CA ARG A 195 22.11 12.97 4.02
C ARG A 195 21.51 14.30 3.53
N GLN A 196 20.77 14.26 2.43
CA GLN A 196 20.06 15.43 1.87
C GLN A 196 18.92 15.96 2.76
N PHE A 197 18.42 15.14 3.70
CA PHE A 197 17.39 15.46 4.67
C PHE A 197 17.91 15.36 6.11
N LEU A 198 19.24 15.40 6.31
CA LEU A 198 19.87 15.51 7.63
C LEU A 198 19.20 16.64 8.43
N TRP A 199 18.79 16.34 9.65
CA TRP A 199 18.13 17.31 10.51
C TRP A 199 19.02 18.54 10.75
N ASP A 200 18.43 19.73 10.65
CA ASP A 200 19.19 20.96 10.82
C ASP A 200 19.83 21.04 12.20
N GLY A 201 21.12 21.38 12.20
CA GLY A 201 21.93 21.50 13.42
C GLY A 201 22.46 20.17 13.94
N LEU A 202 22.16 19.04 13.30
CA LEU A 202 22.87 17.79 13.60
C LEU A 202 24.15 17.66 12.76
N ASN A 203 25.12 16.97 13.32
CA ASN A 203 26.18 16.34 12.55
C ASN A 203 26.17 14.86 12.84
N CYS A 204 26.35 14.04 11.82
CA CYS A 204 26.33 12.58 11.94
C CYS A 204 27.56 11.95 11.29
N SER A 205 28.04 10.85 11.85
CA SER A 205 29.15 10.06 11.28
C SER A 205 28.82 9.58 9.87
N GLU A 206 29.83 9.46 9.00
CA GLU A 206 29.66 8.84 7.68
C GLU A 206 29.50 7.34 7.80
N THR A 207 28.53 6.77 7.08
CA THR A 207 28.23 5.35 7.14
C THR A 207 27.73 4.79 5.81
N ASP A 208 27.57 3.46 5.75
CA ASP A 208 27.05 2.71 4.62
C ASP A 208 25.86 1.82 5.04
N ALA A 209 25.51 0.83 4.21
CA ALA A 209 24.42 -0.10 4.47
C ALA A 209 24.62 -1.01 5.71
N SER A 210 25.83 -1.08 6.26
CA SER A 210 26.22 -1.98 7.35
C SER A 210 26.55 -1.28 8.67
N ILE A 211 26.66 0.05 8.65
CA ILE A 211 27.04 0.85 9.81
C ILE A 211 25.93 1.89 10.04
N GLN A 212 25.34 1.88 11.24
CA GLN A 212 24.33 2.87 11.62
C GLN A 212 24.96 4.25 11.86
N PRO A 213 24.45 5.33 11.25
CA PRO A 213 24.85 6.71 11.56
C PRO A 213 24.73 7.00 13.05
N ARG A 214 25.73 7.68 13.60
CA ARG A 214 25.73 8.20 14.97
C ARG A 214 25.64 9.72 14.95
N ILE A 215 24.82 10.30 15.81
CA ILE A 215 24.76 11.74 16.02
C ILE A 215 26.04 12.15 16.78
N THR A 216 26.91 12.91 16.12
CA THR A 216 28.20 13.34 16.68
C THR A 216 28.16 14.77 17.21
N ALA A 217 27.19 15.58 16.75
CA ALA A 217 26.97 16.92 17.28
C ALA A 217 25.51 17.34 17.17
N LEU A 218 25.10 18.18 18.10
CA LEU A 218 23.81 18.86 18.10
C LEU A 218 24.02 20.35 18.38
N ASN A 219 23.57 21.20 17.46
CA ASN A 219 23.61 22.64 17.54
C ASN A 219 22.22 23.22 17.85
N LEU A 220 22.06 23.64 19.10
CA LEU A 220 20.88 24.34 19.63
C LEU A 220 21.08 25.85 19.77
N SER A 221 22.16 26.41 19.19
CA SER A 221 22.35 27.86 19.18
C SER A 221 21.13 28.57 18.59
N SER A 222 20.84 29.77 19.11
CA SER A 222 19.70 30.59 18.69
C SER A 222 18.32 29.93 18.86
N SER A 223 18.20 28.82 19.60
CA SER A 223 16.92 28.14 19.84
C SER A 223 16.14 28.71 21.03
N GLY A 224 16.64 29.76 21.69
CA GLY A 224 15.94 30.43 22.79
C GLY A 224 15.67 29.55 24.01
N LEU A 225 16.46 28.48 24.19
CA LEU A 225 16.28 27.52 25.27
C LEU A 225 16.48 28.17 26.64
N THR A 226 15.58 27.85 27.56
CA THR A 226 15.63 28.28 28.96
C THR A 226 15.34 27.08 29.86
N GLY A 227 15.79 27.13 31.12
CA GLY A 227 15.61 26.03 32.07
C GLY A 227 16.87 25.18 32.28
N THR A 228 16.70 24.03 32.92
CA THR A 228 17.78 23.12 33.33
C THR A 228 17.99 22.01 32.31
N ILE A 229 19.19 21.45 32.28
CA ILE A 229 19.49 20.23 31.55
C ILE A 229 18.88 19.04 32.31
N LEU A 230 17.96 18.31 31.67
CA LEU A 230 17.39 17.09 32.27
C LEU A 230 18.47 16.01 32.38
N SER A 231 18.41 15.22 33.46
CA SER A 231 19.37 14.14 33.73
C SER A 231 19.24 12.94 32.79
N ASP A 232 18.12 12.84 32.10
CA ASP A 232 17.73 11.68 31.29
C ASP A 232 17.96 11.94 29.79
N ILE A 233 18.73 12.99 29.50
CA ILE A 233 19.27 13.41 28.20
C ILE A 233 20.79 13.26 28.28
#